data_AF-A0A1G8NTW7-F1
#
_entry.id   AF-A0A1G8NTW7-F1
#
_cell.length_a   1.000
_cell.length_b   1.000
_cell.length_c   1.000
_cell.angle_alpha   90.00
_cell.angle_beta   90.00
_cell.angle_gamma   90.00
#
_symmetry.space_group_name_H-M   'P 1'
#
loop_
_entity.id
_entity.type
_entity.pdbx_description
1 polymer ?
#
loop_
_entity_poly.entity_id
_entity_poly.type
_entity_poly.pdbx_seq_one_letter_code
_entity_poly.pdbx_strand_id
1 'polypeptide(L)'
;MSFFKPKSQKESSGYFIPSINGFSELTNPPLNASFNDISNSLGYHIDQIQMYLGDYDPNNEIQAVGLEILSDNIVFICTKKSVVKLSEDKVRNFLKKFNIKDEFDDVSVSAILNEGIKNESLTVEFLSKVLNLKDTQPNGIFTAISLGLYLYFNNGILTHFQSADGLNECAKHFKQLNPVLIGNYETVAKKYWGQDISKITEEVNIQASALADVPDAINNTFTKLHEGELGTINFRMLMVCHYDSEISLDEFLQINHGRYKHLPSQVDIGTEKYILGKFLYEFSKVGNLINKYQVS
;
A
#
# COMPACT_ATOMS: atom_id res chain seq x y z
N MET A 1 -54.78 -45.92 9.89
CA MET A 1 -53.32 -45.75 9.67
C MET A 1 -53.01 -44.27 9.77
N SER A 2 -52.32 -43.86 10.83
CA SER A 2 -51.86 -42.48 11.03
C SER A 2 -50.61 -42.26 10.19
N PHE A 3 -50.69 -41.38 9.20
CA PHE A 3 -49.51 -40.90 8.48
C PHE A 3 -48.81 -39.87 9.36
N PHE A 4 -47.76 -40.28 10.05
CA PHE A 4 -46.79 -39.36 10.62
C PHE A 4 -46.14 -38.57 9.47
N LYS A 5 -46.52 -37.30 9.31
CA LYS A 5 -45.67 -36.34 8.60
C LYS A 5 -44.35 -36.24 9.38
N PRO A 6 -43.18 -36.45 8.75
CA PRO A 6 -41.92 -36.13 9.41
C PRO A 6 -41.95 -34.64 9.77
N LYS A 7 -41.54 -34.30 11.01
CA LYS A 7 -41.25 -32.92 11.39
C LYS A 7 -40.37 -32.33 10.30
N SER A 8 -40.82 -31.24 9.67
CA SER A 8 -40.02 -30.50 8.71
C SER A 8 -38.64 -30.26 9.31
N GLN A 9 -37.59 -30.84 8.71
CA GLN A 9 -36.23 -30.49 9.05
C GLN A 9 -36.13 -28.96 8.97
N LYS A 10 -35.74 -28.32 10.06
CA LYS A 10 -35.51 -26.89 10.08
C LYS A 10 -34.42 -26.62 9.06
N GLU A 11 -34.78 -26.01 7.92
CA GLU A 11 -33.79 -25.60 6.92
C GLU A 11 -32.86 -24.58 7.56
N SER A 12 -31.56 -24.73 7.30
CA SER A 12 -30.59 -23.80 7.85
C SER A 12 -30.76 -22.40 7.25
N SER A 13 -30.43 -21.37 8.03
CA SER A 13 -30.24 -20.02 7.51
C SER A 13 -29.16 -19.96 6.44
N GLY A 14 -28.20 -20.89 6.48
CA GLY A 14 -27.01 -20.91 5.62
C GLY A 14 -25.87 -20.03 6.14
N TYR A 15 -26.05 -19.33 7.26
CA TYR A 15 -25.06 -18.43 7.83
C TYR A 15 -24.65 -18.88 9.23
N PHE A 16 -23.35 -18.93 9.48
CA PHE A 16 -22.77 -19.29 10.77
C PHE A 16 -21.85 -18.16 11.25
N ILE A 17 -21.84 -17.89 12.55
CA ILE A 17 -20.98 -16.89 13.20
C ILE A 17 -20.11 -17.55 14.28
N PRO A 18 -18.94 -16.97 14.61
CA PRO A 18 -18.14 -17.44 15.74
C PRO A 18 -18.92 -17.39 17.06
N SER A 19 -18.65 -18.36 17.93
CA SER A 19 -19.25 -18.54 19.25
C SER A 19 -18.23 -19.15 20.20
N ILE A 20 -18.54 -19.21 21.51
CA ILE A 20 -17.64 -19.77 22.53
C ILE A 20 -17.19 -21.20 22.21
N ASN A 21 -18.03 -22.00 21.54
CA ASN A 21 -17.79 -23.42 21.26
C ASN A 21 -17.66 -23.71 19.76
N GLY A 22 -17.06 -22.80 19.00
CA GLY A 22 -16.88 -22.92 17.54
C GLY A 22 -17.88 -22.03 16.80
N PHE A 23 -18.76 -22.60 15.98
CA PHE A 23 -19.69 -21.84 15.16
C PHE A 23 -21.15 -22.12 15.49
N SER A 24 -21.95 -21.05 15.58
CA SER A 24 -23.40 -21.13 15.78
C SER A 24 -24.14 -20.55 14.57
N GLU A 25 -25.26 -21.17 14.23
CA GLU A 25 -26.14 -20.68 13.17
C GLU A 25 -26.70 -19.30 13.53
N LEU A 26 -26.68 -18.37 12.57
CA LEU A 26 -27.35 -17.08 12.68
C LEU A 26 -28.86 -17.32 12.57
N THR A 27 -29.58 -17.12 13.67
CA THR A 27 -30.99 -17.54 13.79
C THR A 27 -31.98 -16.56 13.15
N ASN A 28 -31.59 -15.30 12.95
CA ASN A 28 -32.43 -14.25 12.37
C ASN A 28 -31.63 -13.45 11.31
N PRO A 29 -31.25 -14.07 10.17
CA PRO A 29 -30.60 -13.33 9.10
C PRO A 29 -31.57 -12.30 8.47
N PRO A 30 -31.06 -11.20 7.89
CA PRO A 30 -31.85 -10.29 7.07
C PRO A 30 -32.60 -11.02 5.94
N LEU A 31 -33.82 -10.58 5.63
CA LEU A 31 -34.60 -11.09 4.49
C LEU A 31 -33.88 -10.74 3.18
N ASN A 32 -33.59 -11.75 2.34
CA ASN A 32 -32.76 -11.64 1.13
C ASN A 32 -31.30 -11.24 1.39
N ALA A 33 -30.71 -11.73 2.49
CA ALA A 33 -29.37 -11.36 2.95
C ALA A 33 -28.29 -11.44 1.87
N SER A 34 -27.96 -10.30 1.28
CA SER A 34 -26.67 -10.13 0.61
C SER A 34 -25.56 -10.20 1.67
N PHE A 35 -24.30 -10.35 1.23
CA PHE A 35 -23.18 -10.27 2.17
C PHE A 35 -23.17 -8.94 2.93
N ASN A 36 -23.53 -7.84 2.26
CA ASN A 36 -23.61 -6.52 2.87
C ASN A 36 -24.68 -6.44 3.96
N ASP A 37 -25.85 -7.06 3.75
CA ASP A 37 -26.91 -7.07 4.76
C ASP A 37 -26.48 -7.84 6.01
N ILE A 38 -25.77 -8.96 5.82
CA ILE A 38 -25.21 -9.75 6.92
C ILE A 38 -24.17 -8.94 7.68
N SER A 39 -23.19 -8.35 6.98
CA SER A 39 -22.17 -7.47 7.56
C SER A 39 -22.78 -6.37 8.44
N ASN A 40 -23.74 -5.63 7.88
CA ASN A 40 -24.43 -4.54 8.58
C ASN A 40 -25.21 -5.06 9.80
N SER A 41 -25.88 -6.21 9.68
CA SER A 41 -26.61 -6.82 10.81
C SER A 41 -25.71 -7.24 11.98
N LEU A 42 -24.44 -7.51 11.70
CA LEU A 42 -23.41 -7.86 12.67
C LEU A 42 -22.66 -6.63 13.21
N GLY A 43 -23.03 -5.42 12.78
CA GLY A 43 -22.44 -4.15 13.25
C GLY A 43 -21.16 -3.73 12.53
N TYR A 44 -20.85 -4.34 11.39
CA TYR A 44 -19.69 -3.96 10.58
C TYR A 44 -20.07 -3.02 9.45
N HIS A 45 -19.16 -2.12 9.10
CA HIS A 45 -19.22 -1.46 7.80
C HIS A 45 -18.82 -2.44 6.69
N ILE A 46 -19.35 -2.29 5.48
CA ILE A 46 -19.06 -3.20 4.36
C ILE A 46 -17.56 -3.25 4.00
N ASP A 47 -16.85 -2.13 4.15
CA ASP A 47 -15.40 -2.04 3.89
C ASP A 47 -14.55 -2.76 4.94
N GLN A 48 -15.13 -3.13 6.08
CA GLN A 48 -14.41 -3.82 7.15
C GLN A 48 -14.33 -5.33 6.91
N ILE A 49 -15.00 -5.86 5.89
CA ILE A 49 -15.13 -7.29 5.65
C ILE A 49 -14.69 -7.65 4.23
N GLN A 50 -13.77 -8.61 4.12
CA GLN A 50 -13.42 -9.25 2.87
C GLN A 50 -14.06 -10.64 2.77
N MET A 51 -14.55 -10.97 1.58
CA MET A 51 -15.07 -12.30 1.27
C MET A 51 -13.98 -13.18 0.68
N TYR A 52 -13.72 -14.33 1.30
CA TYR A 52 -12.90 -15.39 0.75
C TYR A 52 -13.79 -16.53 0.22
N LEU A 53 -13.68 -16.81 -1.07
CA LEU A 53 -14.53 -17.80 -1.77
C LEU A 53 -13.90 -19.20 -1.84
N GLY A 54 -12.63 -19.35 -1.49
CA GLY A 54 -11.91 -20.62 -1.57
C GLY A 54 -11.73 -21.14 -3.00
N ASP A 55 -11.22 -22.37 -3.11
CA ASP A 55 -11.18 -23.08 -4.39
C ASP A 55 -12.59 -23.49 -4.82
N TYR A 56 -12.87 -23.40 -6.11
CA TYR A 56 -14.15 -23.88 -6.66
C TYR A 56 -14.27 -25.40 -6.49
N ASP A 57 -15.10 -25.82 -5.54
CA ASP A 57 -15.56 -27.20 -5.38
C ASP A 57 -17.08 -27.21 -5.20
N PRO A 58 -17.86 -27.71 -6.18
CA PRO A 58 -19.31 -27.74 -6.08
C PRO A 58 -19.82 -28.64 -4.96
N ASN A 59 -18.99 -29.53 -4.41
CA ASN A 59 -19.35 -30.37 -3.28
C ASN A 59 -19.09 -29.71 -1.93
N ASN A 60 -18.30 -28.63 -1.90
CA ASN A 60 -17.96 -27.94 -0.66
C ASN A 60 -19.22 -27.43 0.04
N GLU A 61 -19.28 -27.62 1.36
CA GLU A 61 -20.40 -27.20 2.18
C GLU A 61 -20.34 -25.70 2.47
N ILE A 62 -19.13 -25.17 2.61
CA ILE A 62 -18.84 -23.75 2.76
C ILE A 62 -18.75 -23.13 1.37
N GLN A 63 -19.45 -22.02 1.17
CA GLN A 63 -19.48 -21.27 -0.09
C GLN A 63 -18.60 -20.02 -0.02
N ALA A 64 -18.52 -19.40 1.15
CA ALA A 64 -17.68 -18.23 1.38
C ALA A 64 -17.44 -18.02 2.88
N VAL A 65 -16.35 -17.33 3.22
CA VAL A 65 -16.04 -16.89 4.57
C VAL A 65 -15.84 -15.37 4.54
N GLY A 66 -16.58 -14.64 5.37
CA GLY A 66 -16.38 -13.21 5.60
C GLY A 66 -15.36 -13.01 6.72
N LEU A 67 -14.26 -12.33 6.43
CA LEU A 67 -13.13 -12.07 7.32
C LEU A 67 -13.01 -10.56 7.55
N GLU A 68 -12.59 -10.14 8.75
CA GLU A 68 -12.22 -8.73 8.95
C GLU A 68 -10.99 -8.41 8.09
N ILE A 69 -11.02 -7.31 7.33
CA ILE A 69 -9.88 -6.88 6.52
C ILE A 69 -8.60 -6.78 7.37
N LEU A 70 -7.46 -7.07 6.75
CA LEU A 70 -6.14 -7.01 7.40
C LEU A 70 -5.99 -7.96 8.62
N SER A 71 -6.87 -8.96 8.76
CA SER A 71 -6.75 -10.04 9.73
C SER A 71 -7.27 -11.37 9.19
N ASP A 72 -7.16 -12.43 9.99
CA ASP A 72 -7.78 -13.75 9.74
C ASP A 72 -9.02 -13.98 10.63
N ASN A 73 -9.54 -12.91 11.26
CA ASN A 73 -10.71 -13.01 12.12
C ASN A 73 -11.98 -13.24 11.28
N ILE A 74 -12.62 -14.39 11.51
CA ILE A 74 -13.89 -14.72 10.86
C ILE A 74 -15.01 -13.89 11.47
N VAL A 75 -15.78 -13.21 10.62
CA VAL A 75 -17.03 -12.52 11.01
C VAL A 75 -18.22 -13.44 10.81
N PHE A 76 -18.33 -14.07 9.64
CA PHE A 76 -19.38 -15.03 9.33
C PHE A 76 -18.95 -16.03 8.25
N ILE A 77 -19.70 -17.12 8.14
CA ILE A 77 -19.48 -18.19 7.16
C ILE A 77 -20.78 -18.45 6.42
N CYS A 78 -20.72 -18.46 5.10
CA CYS A 78 -21.80 -18.85 4.21
C CYS A 78 -21.68 -20.31 3.82
N THR A 79 -22.76 -21.04 3.93
CA THR A 79 -22.84 -22.48 3.68
C THR A 79 -24.07 -22.82 2.85
N LYS A 80 -24.08 -24.01 2.26
CA LYS A 80 -25.31 -24.57 1.69
C LYS A 80 -26.38 -24.71 2.77
N LYS A 81 -27.65 -24.43 2.46
CA LYS A 81 -28.79 -24.56 3.39
C LYS A 81 -28.99 -25.97 4.00
N SER A 82 -28.37 -27.00 3.40
CA SER A 82 -28.36 -28.36 3.95
C SER A 82 -27.45 -28.52 5.17
N VAL A 83 -26.56 -27.57 5.45
CA VAL A 83 -25.60 -27.62 6.56
C VAL A 83 -26.29 -27.12 7.83
N VAL A 84 -26.55 -28.04 8.77
CA VAL A 84 -27.22 -27.71 10.04
C VAL A 84 -26.20 -27.46 11.18
N LYS A 85 -24.97 -27.96 11.02
CA LYS A 85 -23.87 -27.78 11.98
C LYS A 85 -22.56 -27.64 11.23
N LEU A 86 -21.75 -26.68 11.67
CA LEU A 86 -20.43 -26.42 11.13
C LEU A 86 -19.35 -26.76 12.17
N SER A 87 -18.36 -27.57 11.79
CA SER A 87 -17.22 -27.89 12.64
C SER A 87 -16.00 -27.04 12.28
N GLU A 88 -15.15 -26.75 13.26
CA GLU A 88 -13.91 -26.00 13.05
C GLU A 88 -13.01 -26.66 11.99
N ASP A 89 -12.93 -27.99 11.96
CA ASP A 89 -12.08 -28.70 11.00
C ASP A 89 -12.53 -28.49 9.55
N LYS A 90 -13.84 -28.34 9.31
CA LYS A 90 -14.35 -28.00 7.97
C LYS A 90 -13.91 -26.59 7.57
N VAL A 91 -13.99 -25.64 8.50
CA VAL A 91 -13.57 -24.25 8.28
C VAL A 91 -12.05 -24.16 8.06
N ARG A 92 -11.25 -24.84 8.89
CA ARG A 92 -9.79 -24.92 8.73
C ARG A 92 -9.40 -25.52 7.38
N ASN A 93 -10.08 -26.59 6.95
CA ASN A 93 -9.82 -27.18 5.64
C ASN A 93 -10.17 -26.23 4.48
N PHE A 94 -11.27 -25.47 4.60
CA PHE A 94 -11.65 -24.45 3.61
C PHE A 94 -10.62 -23.32 3.51
N LEU A 95 -10.12 -22.86 4.65
CA LEU A 95 -9.13 -21.79 4.76
C LEU A 95 -7.69 -22.27 4.62
N LYS A 96 -7.45 -23.54 4.28
CA LYS A 96 -6.09 -24.13 4.27
C LYS A 96 -5.09 -23.38 3.38
N LYS A 97 -5.57 -22.75 2.31
CA LYS A 97 -4.77 -21.94 1.38
C LYS A 97 -4.86 -20.43 1.63
N PHE A 98 -5.75 -19.99 2.53
CA PHE A 98 -5.86 -18.59 2.87
C PHE A 98 -4.61 -18.17 3.65
N ASN A 99 -3.89 -17.19 3.12
CA ASN A 99 -2.74 -16.60 3.77
C ASN A 99 -2.86 -15.09 3.65
N ILE A 100 -2.99 -14.44 4.79
CA ILE A 100 -3.13 -12.98 4.89
C ILE A 100 -2.03 -12.23 4.13
N LYS A 101 -0.80 -12.75 4.11
CA LYS A 101 0.33 -12.10 3.43
C LYS A 101 0.25 -12.21 1.91
N ASP A 102 -0.44 -13.22 1.39
CA ASP A 102 -0.61 -13.42 -0.04
C ASP A 102 -1.84 -12.64 -0.55
N GLU A 103 -2.82 -12.42 0.32
CA GLU A 103 -4.05 -11.67 0.02
C GLU A 103 -3.87 -10.15 0.14
N PHE A 104 -2.98 -9.70 1.03
CA PHE A 104 -2.75 -8.27 1.31
C PHE A 104 -1.29 -7.88 1.06
N ASP A 105 -0.98 -7.55 -0.20
CA ASP A 105 0.25 -6.85 -0.57
C ASP A 105 0.16 -5.33 -0.28
N ASP A 106 1.27 -4.59 -0.45
CA ASP A 106 1.31 -3.14 -0.18
C ASP A 106 0.24 -2.37 -0.99
N VAL A 107 -0.07 -2.81 -2.22
CA VAL A 107 -1.02 -2.15 -3.13
C VAL A 107 -2.45 -2.34 -2.63
N SER A 108 -2.83 -3.56 -2.31
CA SER A 108 -4.15 -3.89 -1.78
C SER A 108 -4.39 -3.28 -0.40
N VAL A 109 -3.37 -3.27 0.48
CA VAL A 109 -3.43 -2.55 1.77
C VAL A 109 -3.70 -1.07 1.55
N SER A 110 -2.93 -0.40 0.67
CA SER A 110 -3.17 1.01 0.33
C SER A 110 -4.58 1.25 -0.20
N ALA A 111 -5.08 0.39 -1.09
CA ALA A 111 -6.42 0.51 -1.65
C ALA A 111 -7.52 0.40 -0.58
N ILE A 112 -7.40 -0.60 0.31
CA ILE A 112 -8.32 -0.83 1.43
C ILE A 112 -8.36 0.38 2.37
N LEU A 113 -7.18 0.87 2.78
CA LEU A 113 -7.10 2.01 3.69
C LEU A 113 -7.65 3.29 3.05
N ASN A 114 -7.38 3.54 1.77
CA ASN A 114 -7.90 4.70 1.06
C ASN A 114 -9.44 4.68 0.92
N GLU A 115 -10.03 3.54 0.55
CA GLU A 115 -11.50 3.43 0.46
C GLU A 115 -12.14 3.58 1.85
N GLY A 116 -11.51 3.01 2.88
CA GLY A 116 -11.95 3.14 4.26
C GLY A 116 -11.86 4.57 4.82
N ILE A 117 -10.85 5.35 4.42
CA ILE A 117 -10.75 6.79 4.74
C ILE A 117 -11.90 7.55 4.07
N LYS A 118 -12.10 7.31 2.77
CA LYS A 118 -13.13 7.99 1.97
C LYS A 118 -14.53 7.74 2.50
N ASN A 119 -14.79 6.53 3.01
CA ASN A 119 -16.08 6.14 3.56
C ASN A 119 -16.18 6.35 5.09
N GLU A 120 -15.15 6.92 5.72
CA GLU A 120 -15.05 7.14 7.17
C GLU A 120 -15.34 5.85 7.99
N SER A 121 -14.98 4.69 7.42
CA SER A 121 -15.40 3.38 7.93
C SER A 121 -14.35 2.70 8.80
N LEU A 122 -13.11 3.19 8.82
CA LEU A 122 -12.01 2.61 9.58
C LEU A 122 -11.79 3.38 10.88
N THR A 123 -12.38 2.87 11.97
CA THR A 123 -12.21 3.46 13.29
C THR A 123 -10.95 2.97 13.98
N VAL A 124 -10.49 3.72 14.99
CA VAL A 124 -9.35 3.34 15.82
C VAL A 124 -9.65 2.06 16.60
N GLU A 125 -10.89 1.83 17.03
CA GLU A 125 -11.30 0.60 17.70
C GLU A 125 -11.20 -0.60 16.76
N PHE A 126 -11.66 -0.45 15.52
CA PHE A 126 -11.57 -1.52 14.52
C PHE A 126 -10.12 -1.83 14.16
N LEU A 127 -9.34 -0.80 13.77
CA LEU A 127 -7.94 -0.97 13.37
C LEU A 127 -7.04 -1.41 14.52
N SER A 128 -7.30 -0.98 15.76
CA SER A 128 -6.57 -1.45 16.93
C SER A 128 -6.76 -2.94 17.18
N LYS A 129 -7.98 -3.46 16.93
CA LYS A 129 -8.28 -4.89 17.02
C LYS A 129 -7.56 -5.69 15.93
N VAL A 130 -7.71 -5.31 14.65
CA VAL A 130 -7.18 -6.12 13.54
C VAL A 130 -5.67 -6.00 13.36
N LEU A 131 -5.07 -4.86 13.74
CA LEU A 131 -3.62 -4.62 13.65
C LEU A 131 -2.88 -4.72 14.99
N ASN A 132 -3.58 -5.03 16.08
CA ASN A 132 -3.03 -5.11 17.44
C ASN A 132 -2.27 -3.82 17.85
N LEU A 133 -2.88 -2.66 17.57
CA LEU A 133 -2.31 -1.36 17.95
C LEU A 133 -2.39 -1.18 19.47
N LYS A 134 -1.35 -0.59 20.07
CA LYS A 134 -1.26 -0.38 21.53
C LYS A 134 -1.57 1.05 21.91
N ASP A 135 -2.13 1.22 23.10
CA ASP A 135 -2.36 2.52 23.76
C ASP A 135 -3.13 3.53 22.88
N THR A 136 -4.10 3.03 22.12
CA THR A 136 -4.82 3.84 21.13
C THR A 136 -5.73 4.89 21.77
N GLN A 137 -5.81 6.05 21.10
CA GLN A 137 -6.64 7.19 21.47
C GLN A 137 -7.40 7.67 20.23
N PRO A 138 -8.53 8.39 20.37
CA PRO A 138 -9.29 8.89 19.22
C PRO A 138 -8.49 9.80 18.28
N ASN A 139 -7.46 10.49 18.79
CA ASN A 139 -6.62 11.38 18.01
C ASN A 139 -5.16 10.96 18.15
N GLY A 140 -4.41 10.99 17.06
CA GLY A 140 -2.96 10.77 17.10
C GLY A 140 -2.43 9.96 15.92
N ILE A 141 -1.17 9.55 16.06
CA ILE A 141 -0.44 8.77 15.07
C ILE A 141 -0.04 7.45 15.73
N PHE A 142 -0.44 6.33 15.13
CA PHE A 142 -0.13 5.00 15.63
C PHE A 142 0.66 4.20 14.60
N THR A 143 1.62 3.41 15.07
CA THR A 143 2.47 2.59 14.18
C THR A 143 1.84 1.20 14.03
N ALA A 144 1.41 0.88 12.81
CA ALA A 144 0.99 -0.47 12.42
C ALA A 144 2.23 -1.26 11.98
N ILE A 145 2.92 -1.88 12.93
CA ILE A 145 4.19 -2.59 12.70
C ILE A 145 4.02 -3.71 11.66
N SER A 146 2.90 -4.43 11.69
CA SER A 146 2.59 -5.53 10.76
C SER A 146 2.51 -5.09 9.30
N LEU A 147 2.17 -3.81 9.05
CA LEU A 147 2.04 -3.22 7.72
C LEU A 147 3.20 -2.28 7.38
N GLY A 148 4.08 -1.97 8.35
CA GLY A 148 5.10 -0.94 8.17
C GLY A 148 4.52 0.45 7.88
N LEU A 149 3.40 0.81 8.53
CA LEU A 149 2.70 2.09 8.31
C LEU A 149 2.59 2.93 9.58
N TYR A 150 2.54 4.24 9.42
CA TYR A 150 1.95 5.17 10.38
C TYR A 150 0.50 5.47 9.98
N LEU A 151 -0.41 5.35 10.93
CA LEU A 151 -1.84 5.58 10.77
C LEU A 151 -2.25 6.83 11.57
N TYR A 152 -2.94 7.76 10.93
CA TYR A 152 -3.33 9.05 11.49
C TYR A 152 -4.83 9.04 11.77
N PHE A 153 -5.20 9.33 13.01
CA PHE A 153 -6.58 9.34 13.45
C PHE A 153 -7.01 10.73 13.91
N ASN A 154 -8.23 11.09 13.55
CA ASN A 154 -8.94 12.27 14.03
C ASN A 154 -10.35 11.86 14.46
N ASN A 155 -10.75 12.20 15.68
CA ASN A 155 -12.04 11.84 16.29
C ASN A 155 -12.40 10.35 16.18
N GLY A 156 -11.39 9.47 16.30
CA GLY A 156 -11.55 8.02 16.26
C GLY A 156 -11.58 7.43 14.85
N ILE A 157 -11.46 8.23 13.79
CA ILE A 157 -11.51 7.78 12.39
C ILE A 157 -10.14 7.93 11.73
N LEU A 158 -9.74 6.95 10.94
CA LEU A 158 -8.54 7.03 10.11
C LEU A 158 -8.71 8.11 9.04
N THR A 159 -7.79 9.06 8.98
CA THR A 159 -7.82 10.16 8.00
C THR A 159 -6.67 10.11 7.01
N HIS A 160 -5.54 9.51 7.40
CA HIS A 160 -4.35 9.42 6.57
C HIS A 160 -3.48 8.24 6.99
N PHE A 161 -2.62 7.77 6.10
CA PHE A 161 -1.56 6.83 6.42
C PHE A 161 -0.33 7.13 5.57
N GLN A 162 0.84 6.78 6.09
CA GLN A 162 2.10 6.86 5.34
C GLN A 162 3.01 5.69 5.69
N SER A 163 3.98 5.41 4.84
CA SER A 163 4.97 4.37 5.15
C SER A 163 5.84 4.74 6.35
N ALA A 164 6.09 3.77 7.22
CA ALA A 164 6.97 3.94 8.39
C ALA A 164 8.44 4.06 7.99
N ASP A 165 8.82 3.48 6.85
CA ASP A 165 10.17 3.64 6.26
C ASP A 165 10.32 4.93 5.44
N GLY A 166 9.24 5.68 5.26
CA GLY A 166 9.17 6.89 4.44
C GLY A 166 9.29 6.64 2.93
N LEU A 167 9.40 5.39 2.47
CA LEU A 167 9.47 5.07 1.04
C LEU A 167 8.09 5.22 0.38
N ASN A 168 8.08 5.74 -0.85
CA ASN A 168 6.89 5.81 -1.68
C ASN A 168 6.61 4.47 -2.38
N GLU A 169 5.44 4.36 -3.03
CA GLU A 169 4.99 3.11 -3.66
C GLU A 169 5.97 2.60 -4.73
N CYS A 170 6.55 3.50 -5.54
CA CYS A 170 7.54 3.14 -6.56
C CYS A 170 8.81 2.57 -5.93
N ALA A 171 9.34 3.23 -4.89
CA ALA A 171 10.55 2.79 -4.21
C ALA A 171 10.34 1.42 -3.55
N LYS A 172 9.17 1.18 -2.93
CA LYS A 172 8.81 -0.12 -2.37
C LYS A 172 8.74 -1.20 -3.45
N HIS A 173 8.03 -0.93 -4.54
CA HIS A 173 7.89 -1.86 -5.65
C HIS A 173 9.26 -2.27 -6.22
N PHE A 174 10.13 -1.29 -6.50
CA PHE A 174 11.47 -1.58 -7.00
C PHE A 174 12.37 -2.25 -5.95
N LYS A 175 12.19 -1.97 -4.65
CA LYS A 175 12.91 -2.66 -3.58
C LYS A 175 12.54 -4.13 -3.49
N GLN A 176 11.28 -4.48 -3.74
CA GLN A 176 10.81 -5.87 -3.80
C GLN A 176 11.36 -6.59 -5.03
N LEU A 177 11.33 -5.96 -6.21
CA LEU A 177 11.83 -6.54 -7.45
C LEU A 177 13.35 -6.66 -7.49
N ASN A 178 14.05 -5.63 -7.00
CA ASN A 178 15.50 -5.53 -7.01
C ASN A 178 15.99 -4.74 -5.78
N PRO A 179 16.17 -5.39 -4.63
CA PRO A 179 16.61 -4.72 -3.40
C PRO A 179 18.01 -4.09 -3.52
N VAL A 180 18.86 -4.63 -4.40
CA VAL A 180 20.21 -4.08 -4.65
C VAL A 180 20.11 -2.71 -5.33
N LEU A 181 19.16 -2.52 -6.25
CA LEU A 181 18.96 -1.24 -6.92
C LEU A 181 18.68 -0.14 -5.90
N ILE A 182 17.66 -0.32 -5.07
CA ILE A 182 17.28 0.66 -4.03
C ILE A 182 18.39 0.81 -2.99
N GLY A 183 19.04 -0.28 -2.56
CA GLY A 183 20.17 -0.23 -1.64
C GLY A 183 21.36 0.58 -2.18
N ASN A 184 21.61 0.55 -3.49
CA ASN A 184 22.64 1.39 -4.12
C ASN A 184 22.25 2.87 -4.06
N TYR A 185 21.00 3.23 -4.34
CA TYR A 185 20.52 4.61 -4.17
C TYR A 185 20.63 5.08 -2.72
N GLU A 186 20.18 4.27 -1.75
CA GLU A 186 20.30 4.58 -0.32
C GLU A 186 21.79 4.81 0.06
N THR A 187 22.70 3.96 -0.43
CA THR A 187 24.14 4.08 -0.15
C THR A 187 24.75 5.35 -0.75
N VAL A 188 24.42 5.67 -2.01
CA VAL A 188 24.92 6.87 -2.68
C VAL A 188 24.35 8.12 -2.02
N ALA A 189 23.04 8.19 -1.75
CA ALA A 189 22.42 9.32 -1.07
C ALA A 189 23.03 9.53 0.32
N LYS A 190 23.24 8.45 1.09
CA LYS A 190 23.89 8.49 2.41
C LYS A 190 25.31 9.04 2.37
N LYS A 191 26.07 8.79 1.30
CA LYS A 191 27.42 9.37 1.12
C LYS A 191 27.39 10.90 1.10
N TYR A 192 26.35 11.50 0.50
CA TYR A 192 26.27 12.96 0.33
C TYR A 192 25.46 13.65 1.44
N TRP A 193 24.37 13.04 1.91
CA TRP A 193 23.51 13.58 2.97
C TRP A 193 23.94 13.18 4.38
N GLY A 194 24.90 12.26 4.52
CA GLY A 194 25.40 11.81 5.82
C GLY A 194 24.36 10.96 6.57
N GLN A 195 23.83 11.49 7.68
CA GLN A 195 22.83 10.78 8.52
C GLN A 195 21.43 11.41 8.44
N ASP A 196 21.19 12.34 7.51
CA ASP A 196 19.86 12.91 7.31
C ASP A 196 18.96 11.90 6.59
N ILE A 197 18.32 11.02 7.36
CA ILE A 197 17.45 9.95 6.85
C ILE A 197 16.31 10.51 6.02
N SER A 198 15.75 11.67 6.40
CA SER A 198 14.65 12.30 5.67
C SER A 198 15.08 12.65 4.25
N LYS A 199 16.24 13.32 4.11
CA LYS A 199 16.77 13.69 2.79
C LYS A 199 17.23 12.51 1.96
N ILE A 200 17.79 11.47 2.59
CA ILE A 200 18.14 10.22 1.91
C ILE A 200 16.90 9.55 1.32
N THR A 201 15.86 9.38 2.13
CA THR A 201 14.60 8.75 1.71
C THR A 201 13.90 9.56 0.63
N GLU A 202 13.89 10.89 0.76
CA GLU A 202 13.31 11.80 -0.24
C GLU A 202 14.00 11.66 -1.61
N GLU A 203 15.34 11.61 -1.65
CA GLU A 203 16.09 11.38 -2.88
C GLU A 203 15.80 10.01 -3.50
N VAL A 204 15.78 8.94 -2.70
CA VAL A 204 15.45 7.58 -3.16
C VAL A 204 14.05 7.54 -3.78
N ASN A 205 13.08 8.18 -3.13
CA ASN A 205 11.70 8.26 -3.61
C ASN A 205 11.59 8.99 -4.95
N ILE A 206 12.29 10.12 -5.10
CA ILE A 206 12.29 10.87 -6.36
C ILE A 206 12.90 10.04 -7.50
N GLN A 207 14.00 9.35 -7.25
CA GLN A 207 14.63 8.49 -8.27
C GLN A 207 13.74 7.29 -8.63
N ALA A 208 13.07 6.68 -7.65
CA ALA A 208 12.16 5.58 -7.88
C ALA A 208 10.92 6.00 -8.67
N SER A 209 10.30 7.14 -8.34
CA SER A 209 9.20 7.69 -9.13
C SER A 209 9.64 8.00 -10.55
N ALA A 210 10.80 8.64 -10.72
CA ALA A 210 11.33 8.92 -12.05
C ALA A 210 11.61 7.64 -12.86
N LEU A 211 12.10 6.57 -12.23
CA LEU A 211 12.31 5.28 -12.91
C LEU A 211 10.98 4.70 -13.45
N ALA A 212 9.88 4.82 -12.72
CA ALA A 212 8.58 4.35 -13.17
C ALA A 212 8.08 5.12 -14.42
N ASP A 213 8.46 6.40 -14.54
CA ASP A 213 8.01 7.28 -15.62
C ASP A 213 8.94 7.28 -16.87
N VAL A 214 10.19 6.82 -16.73
CA VAL A 214 11.16 6.79 -17.82
C VAL A 214 10.77 5.74 -18.88
N PRO A 215 10.63 6.11 -20.16
CA PRO A 215 10.40 5.15 -21.24
C PRO A 215 11.50 4.09 -21.29
N ASP A 216 11.13 2.83 -21.44
CA ASP A 216 12.03 1.66 -21.41
C ASP A 216 12.89 1.51 -20.14
N ALA A 217 12.61 2.30 -19.09
CA ALA A 217 13.22 2.21 -17.76
C ALA A 217 14.75 2.05 -17.80
N ILE A 218 15.27 0.95 -17.25
CA ILE A 218 16.72 0.64 -17.21
C ILE A 218 17.35 0.42 -18.60
N ASN A 219 16.55 0.14 -19.62
CA ASN A 219 17.02 -0.08 -20.99
C ASN A 219 16.98 1.20 -21.84
N ASN A 220 16.61 2.33 -21.24
CA ASN A 220 16.57 3.61 -21.93
C ASN A 220 17.92 3.96 -22.57
N THR A 221 17.89 4.46 -23.80
CA THR A 221 19.10 4.74 -24.60
C THR A 221 20.01 5.78 -23.98
N PHE A 222 19.48 6.64 -23.09
CA PHE A 222 20.21 7.72 -22.45
C PHE A 222 20.76 7.37 -21.07
N THR A 223 20.49 6.18 -20.53
CA THR A 223 20.96 5.75 -19.18
C THR A 223 22.46 5.98 -18.96
N LYS A 224 23.29 5.67 -19.96
CA LYS A 224 24.75 5.85 -19.91
C LYS A 224 25.20 7.30 -19.77
N LEU A 225 24.37 8.29 -20.13
CA LEU A 225 24.70 9.72 -19.94
C LEU A 225 24.41 10.21 -18.51
N HIS A 226 23.60 9.45 -17.76
CA HIS A 226 23.14 9.80 -16.41
C HIS A 226 23.57 8.77 -15.36
N GLU A 227 24.46 7.83 -15.73
CA GLU A 227 25.04 6.85 -14.81
C GLU A 227 26.00 7.53 -13.84
N GLY A 228 25.83 7.22 -12.55
CA GLY A 228 26.63 7.71 -11.44
C GLY A 228 27.35 6.58 -10.71
N GLU A 229 27.61 6.80 -9.42
CA GLU A 229 28.31 5.84 -8.58
C GLU A 229 27.47 4.58 -8.33
N LEU A 230 28.15 3.45 -8.12
CA LEU A 230 27.52 2.15 -7.86
C LEU A 230 26.49 1.71 -8.92
N GLY A 231 26.65 2.19 -10.16
CA GLY A 231 25.73 1.90 -11.25
C GLY A 231 24.34 2.52 -11.08
N THR A 232 24.18 3.47 -10.14
CA THR A 232 22.95 4.26 -10.02
C THR A 232 22.77 5.11 -11.26
N ILE A 233 21.53 5.36 -11.68
CA ILE A 233 21.22 6.25 -12.80
C ILE A 233 20.39 7.41 -12.25
N ASN A 234 20.72 8.64 -12.62
CA ASN A 234 19.90 9.78 -12.25
C ASN A 234 18.68 9.88 -13.18
N PHE A 235 17.69 9.01 -12.96
CA PHE A 235 16.48 8.93 -13.78
C PHE A 235 15.72 10.24 -13.80
N ARG A 236 15.74 10.99 -12.69
CA ARG A 236 15.10 12.30 -12.64
C ARG A 236 15.75 13.28 -13.61
N MET A 237 17.08 13.36 -13.64
CA MET A 237 17.78 14.22 -14.62
C MET A 237 17.73 13.67 -16.04
N LEU A 238 17.61 12.36 -16.23
CA LEU A 238 17.33 11.75 -17.53
C LEU A 238 16.00 12.27 -18.10
N MET A 239 14.93 12.26 -17.30
CA MET A 239 13.63 12.82 -17.69
C MET A 239 13.70 14.31 -18.03
N VAL A 240 14.42 15.10 -17.22
CA VAL A 240 14.63 16.53 -17.49
C VAL A 240 15.34 16.74 -18.82
N CYS A 241 16.41 15.98 -19.10
CA CYS A 241 17.25 16.20 -20.28
C CYS A 241 16.63 15.68 -21.58
N HIS A 242 15.89 14.57 -21.55
CA HIS A 242 15.49 13.84 -22.75
C HIS A 242 13.99 13.74 -22.98
N TYR A 243 13.19 14.10 -21.98
CA TYR A 243 11.72 14.00 -22.01
C TYR A 243 11.02 15.26 -21.52
N ASP A 244 11.74 16.39 -21.52
CA ASP A 244 11.23 17.74 -21.21
C ASP A 244 10.44 17.84 -19.89
N SER A 245 10.80 17.01 -18.91
CA SER A 245 10.24 17.12 -17.58
C SER A 245 10.75 18.40 -16.91
N GLU A 246 9.82 19.20 -16.39
CA GLU A 246 10.15 20.43 -15.66
C GLU A 246 10.87 20.10 -14.34
N ILE A 247 11.75 21.00 -13.89
CA ILE A 247 12.45 20.88 -12.60
C ILE A 247 12.73 22.27 -12.04
N SER A 248 12.55 22.42 -10.72
CA SER A 248 12.94 23.64 -10.00
C SER A 248 14.40 23.58 -9.55
N LEU A 249 14.97 24.74 -9.26
CA LEU A 249 16.32 24.84 -8.72
C LEU A 249 16.43 24.07 -7.38
N ASP A 250 15.46 24.23 -6.50
CA ASP A 250 15.46 23.55 -5.20
C ASP A 250 15.44 22.03 -5.36
N GLU A 251 14.60 21.52 -6.26
CA GLU A 251 14.54 20.09 -6.57
C GLU A 251 15.88 19.61 -7.18
N PHE A 252 16.45 20.37 -8.12
CA PHE A 252 17.76 20.07 -8.71
C PHE A 252 18.86 20.00 -7.64
N LEU A 253 18.92 20.98 -6.74
CA LEU A 253 19.93 21.03 -5.69
C LEU A 253 19.76 19.88 -4.69
N GLN A 254 18.52 19.49 -4.42
CA GLN A 254 18.20 18.38 -3.54
C GLN A 254 18.64 17.03 -4.15
N ILE A 255 18.12 16.66 -5.32
CA ILE A 255 18.43 15.33 -5.89
C ILE A 255 19.90 15.21 -6.29
N ASN A 256 20.59 16.31 -6.55
CA ASN A 256 21.99 16.33 -6.98
C ASN A 256 22.93 16.81 -5.88
N HIS A 257 22.49 16.79 -4.61
CA HIS A 257 23.28 17.29 -3.49
C HIS A 257 24.71 16.73 -3.48
N GLY A 258 25.69 17.63 -3.35
CA GLY A 258 27.12 17.30 -3.35
C GLY A 258 27.69 16.74 -4.66
N ARG A 259 26.87 16.61 -5.73
CA ARG A 259 27.27 16.02 -7.03
C ARG A 259 27.34 17.03 -8.16
N TYR A 260 26.78 18.23 -7.99
CA TYR A 260 26.89 19.30 -8.97
C TYR A 260 28.10 20.22 -8.68
N LYS A 261 28.55 20.95 -9.72
CA LYS A 261 29.47 22.07 -9.61
C LYS A 261 28.74 23.37 -9.95
N HIS A 262 28.64 24.27 -8.99
CA HIS A 262 28.13 25.61 -9.24
C HIS A 262 29.17 26.43 -10.03
N LEU A 263 28.75 27.06 -11.13
CA LEU A 263 29.55 27.99 -11.91
C LEU A 263 29.11 29.43 -11.57
N PRO A 264 29.82 30.11 -10.65
CA PRO A 264 29.48 31.48 -10.31
C PRO A 264 29.60 32.35 -11.57
N SER A 265 28.48 32.95 -11.96
CA SER A 265 28.43 33.80 -13.15
C SER A 265 29.14 35.12 -12.86
N GLN A 266 30.23 35.41 -13.57
CA GLN A 266 30.91 36.72 -13.48
C GLN A 266 30.27 37.78 -14.39
N VAL A 267 29.34 37.40 -15.28
CA VAL A 267 28.86 38.28 -16.37
C VAL A 267 27.33 38.31 -16.50
N ASP A 268 26.60 37.23 -16.20
CA ASP A 268 25.14 37.20 -16.30
C ASP A 268 24.47 37.45 -14.95
N ILE A 269 24.03 38.68 -14.71
CA ILE A 269 23.28 39.12 -13.52
C ILE A 269 21.83 38.58 -13.58
N GLY A 270 21.65 37.26 -13.60
CA GLY A 270 20.31 36.68 -13.44
C GLY A 270 20.07 35.22 -13.74
N THR A 271 21.11 34.43 -13.88
CA THR A 271 20.98 32.98 -14.02
C THR A 271 21.98 32.25 -13.11
N GLU A 272 21.53 31.20 -12.44
CA GLU A 272 22.37 30.28 -11.69
C GLU A 272 22.75 29.11 -12.61
N LYS A 273 24.06 28.80 -12.74
CA LYS A 273 24.55 27.80 -13.69
C LYS A 273 25.22 26.63 -12.97
N TYR A 274 24.80 25.40 -13.26
CA TYR A 274 25.32 24.20 -12.61
C TYR A 274 25.79 23.19 -13.64
N ILE A 275 26.93 22.56 -13.40
CA ILE A 275 27.37 21.36 -14.13
C ILE A 275 27.04 20.13 -13.29
N LEU A 276 26.42 19.14 -13.91
CA LEU A 276 26.24 17.81 -13.35
C LEU A 276 26.50 16.78 -14.45
N GLY A 277 27.51 15.93 -14.24
CA GLY A 277 27.95 14.96 -15.24
C GLY A 277 28.29 15.64 -16.56
N LYS A 278 27.60 15.24 -17.63
CA LYS A 278 27.79 15.76 -18.99
C LYS A 278 26.83 16.90 -19.36
N PHE A 279 26.19 17.54 -18.39
CA PHE A 279 25.19 18.56 -18.67
C PHE A 279 25.44 19.84 -17.88
N LEU A 280 25.18 20.97 -18.55
CA LEU A 280 25.08 22.29 -17.96
C LEU A 280 23.61 22.69 -17.87
N TYR A 281 23.19 23.12 -16.70
CA TYR A 281 21.83 23.57 -16.38
C TYR A 281 21.87 25.05 -16.04
N GLU A 282 20.96 25.82 -16.62
CA GLU A 282 20.80 27.25 -16.35
C GLU A 282 19.42 27.50 -15.74
N PHE A 283 19.38 28.00 -14.51
CA PHE A 283 18.15 28.35 -13.81
C PHE A 283 17.98 29.86 -13.76
N SER A 284 16.73 30.33 -13.87
CA SER A 284 16.34 31.71 -13.62
C SER A 284 16.49 32.09 -12.15
N LYS A 285 16.50 33.40 -11.84
CA LYS A 285 16.47 33.91 -10.45
C LYS A 285 15.32 33.37 -9.60
N VAL A 286 14.20 33.00 -10.23
CA VAL A 286 13.02 32.47 -9.52
C VAL A 286 13.03 30.94 -9.44
N GLY A 287 14.10 30.28 -9.89
CA GLY A 287 14.31 28.85 -9.74
C GLY A 287 13.77 27.97 -10.87
N ASN A 288 13.27 28.54 -11.98
CA ASN A 288 12.85 27.73 -13.14
C ASN A 288 14.03 27.39 -14.03
N LEU A 289 14.11 26.15 -14.53
CA LEU A 289 15.08 25.75 -15.56
C LEU A 289 14.79 26.51 -16.87
N ILE A 290 15.77 27.29 -17.34
CA ILE A 290 15.70 28.03 -18.61
C ILE A 290 16.29 27.19 -19.73
N ASN A 291 17.49 26.65 -19.51
CA ASN A 291 18.22 25.90 -20.52
C ASN A 291 18.95 24.70 -19.93
N LYS A 292 19.16 23.70 -20.77
CA LYS A 292 20.01 22.54 -20.51
C LYS A 292 20.81 22.21 -21.77
N TYR A 293 22.11 22.00 -21.61
CA TYR A 293 23.00 21.67 -22.73
C TYR A 293 23.88 20.48 -22.35
N GLN A 294 24.06 19.55 -23.29
CA GLN A 294 25.09 18.55 -23.14
C GLN A 294 26.46 19.21 -23.39
N VAL A 295 27.38 19.06 -22.43
CA VAL A 295 28.76 19.50 -22.53
C VAL A 295 29.68 18.31 -22.82
N SER A 296 30.74 18.57 -23.57
CA SER A 296 31.75 17.59 -24.02
C SER A 296 32.68 17.16 -22.90
#